data_AF-A0A845GW28-F1
#
_entry.id   AF-A0A845GW28-F1
#
_cell.length_a   1.000
_cell.length_b   1.000
_cell.length_c   1.000
_cell.angle_alpha   90.00
_cell.angle_beta   90.00
_cell.angle_gamma   90.00
#
_symmetry.space_group_name_H-M   'P 1'
#
loop_
_entity.id
_entity.type
_entity.pdbx_description
1 polymer ?
#
loop_
_entity_poly.entity_id
_entity_poly.type
_entity_poly.pdbx_seq_one_letter_code
_entity_poly.pdbx_strand_id
1 'polypeptide(L)'
;MNAYETPLTSAAARCPHPLLDNILDHLSLKNDAALAKALNIAPPRISKIRRGRMEVSAALLLRLHEVANIPVAELRRMVQDAQQMELKPSN
;
A
#
# COMPACT_ATOMS: atom_id res chain seq x y z
N MET A 1 -12.33 -10.13 26.63
CA MET A 1 -11.34 -9.27 25.94
C MET A 1 -10.34 -10.21 25.27
N ASN A 2 -10.24 -10.36 23.95
CA ASN A 2 -10.20 -9.34 22.90
C ASN A 2 -10.95 -9.79 21.64
N ALA A 3 -11.84 -8.92 21.18
CA ALA A 3 -12.56 -9.04 19.93
C ALA A 3 -11.61 -8.64 18.78
N TYR A 4 -10.99 -9.60 18.13
CA TYR A 4 -10.50 -9.42 16.75
C TYR A 4 -11.66 -9.64 15.78
N GLU A 5 -12.74 -8.87 15.98
CA GLU A 5 -13.70 -8.57 14.92
C GLU A 5 -12.88 -7.93 13.78
N THR A 6 -12.75 -8.51 12.59
CA THR A 6 -13.83 -8.75 11.64
C THR A 6 -13.26 -9.65 10.54
N PRO A 7 -13.98 -10.66 10.02
CA PRO A 7 -13.55 -11.37 8.82
C PRO A 7 -13.43 -10.38 7.66
N LEU A 8 -12.28 -10.40 6.97
CA LEU A 8 -11.99 -9.62 5.77
C LEU A 8 -13.00 -9.96 4.67
N THR A 9 -14.16 -9.29 4.67
CA THR A 9 -15.22 -9.49 3.69
C THR A 9 -14.76 -9.05 2.30
N SER A 10 -14.88 -9.99 1.36
CA SER A 10 -14.84 -9.90 -0.11
C SER A 10 -13.46 -9.70 -0.77
N ALA A 11 -12.78 -10.83 -0.92
CA ALA A 11 -11.59 -11.04 -1.74
C ALA A 11 -11.95 -11.25 -3.22
N ALA A 12 -12.30 -10.18 -3.93
CA ALA A 12 -12.04 -10.15 -5.37
C ALA A 12 -10.53 -9.95 -5.56
N ALA A 13 -9.76 -11.05 -5.53
CA ALA A 13 -8.33 -11.17 -5.84
C ALA A 13 -7.54 -9.84 -5.76
N ARG A 14 -7.43 -9.25 -4.56
CA ARG A 14 -6.57 -8.08 -4.36
C ARG A 14 -5.13 -8.57 -4.55
N CYS A 15 -4.40 -7.98 -5.49
CA CYS A 15 -2.95 -8.18 -5.59
C CYS A 15 -2.33 -7.57 -4.33
N PRO A 16 -1.70 -8.38 -3.44
CA PRO A 16 -1.07 -7.87 -2.24
C PRO A 16 0.08 -6.94 -2.65
N HIS A 17 0.20 -5.81 -1.96
CA HIS A 17 1.30 -4.88 -2.13
C HIS A 17 1.69 -4.30 -0.76
N PRO A 18 2.84 -4.71 -0.17
CA PRO A 18 3.17 -4.48 1.24
C PRO A 18 3.08 -3.02 1.66
N LEU A 19 3.62 -2.10 0.86
CA LEU A 19 3.52 -0.66 1.12
C LEU A 19 2.06 -0.19 1.17
N LEU A 20 1.28 -0.45 0.12
CA LEU A 20 -0.08 0.07 -0.01
C LEU A 20 -1.02 -0.55 1.02
N ASP A 21 -0.79 -1.81 1.39
CA ASP A 21 -1.55 -2.50 2.44
C ASP A 21 -1.24 -1.93 3.82
N ASN A 22 0.03 -1.66 4.14
CA ASN A 22 0.40 -0.97 5.39
C ASN A 22 -0.23 0.43 5.46
N ILE A 23 -0.22 1.18 4.35
CA ILE A 23 -0.80 2.53 4.35
C ILE A 23 -2.32 2.48 4.48
N LEU A 24 -2.97 1.48 3.89
CA LEU A 24 -4.40 1.25 4.04
C LEU A 24 -4.76 0.98 5.51
N ASP A 25 -3.98 0.14 6.19
CA ASP A 25 -4.15 -0.18 7.60
C ASP A 25 -3.88 1.04 8.49
N HIS A 26 -2.74 1.71 8.29
CA HIS A 26 -2.32 2.91 9.04
C HIS A 26 -3.35 4.04 8.96
N LEU A 27 -3.95 4.26 7.79
CA LEU A 27 -4.98 5.28 7.59
C LEU A 27 -6.40 4.76 7.91
N SER A 28 -6.54 3.50 8.34
CA SER A 28 -7.84 2.84 8.59
C SER A 28 -8.81 2.95 7.41
N LEU A 29 -8.27 2.83 6.19
CA LEU A 29 -9.05 2.93 4.96
C LEU A 29 -9.61 1.57 4.56
N LYS A 30 -10.80 1.57 3.96
CA LYS A 30 -11.48 0.33 3.58
C LYS A 30 -10.95 -0.31 2.30
N ASN A 31 -10.50 0.49 1.34
CA ASN A 31 -10.13 0.01 0.01
C ASN A 31 -9.25 1.02 -0.77
N ASP A 32 -8.73 0.55 -1.90
CA ASP A 32 -7.87 1.33 -2.81
C ASP A 32 -8.53 2.60 -3.36
N ALA A 33 -9.86 2.61 -3.51
CA ALA A 33 -10.56 3.80 -3.98
C ALA A 33 -10.54 4.89 -2.89
N ALA A 34 -10.68 4.51 -1.63
CA ALA A 34 -10.51 5.43 -0.50
C ALA A 34 -9.06 5.91 -0.39
N LEU A 35 -8.09 5.02 -0.59
CA LEU A 35 -6.66 5.38 -0.63
C LEU A 35 -6.34 6.35 -1.77
N ALA A 36 -6.85 6.08 -2.98
CA ALA A 36 -6.65 6.95 -4.13
C ALA A 36 -7.22 8.35 -3.89
N LYS A 37 -8.39 8.45 -3.25
CA LYS A 37 -8.98 9.73 -2.84
C LYS A 37 -8.13 10.45 -1.79
N ALA A 38 -7.68 9.74 -0.75
CA ALA A 38 -6.85 10.31 0.31
C ALA A 38 -5.52 10.85 -0.25
N LEU A 39 -4.89 10.13 -1.18
CA LEU A 39 -3.66 10.55 -1.83
C LEU A 39 -3.89 11.53 -3.01
N ASN A 40 -5.15 11.82 -3.35
CA ASN A 40 -5.55 12.62 -4.51
C ASN A 40 -4.86 12.16 -5.81
N ILE A 41 -4.95 10.86 -6.09
CA ILE A 41 -4.44 10.23 -7.30
C ILE A 41 -5.54 9.42 -7.98
N ALA A 42 -5.38 9.18 -9.28
CA ALA A 42 -6.33 8.37 -10.02
C ALA A 42 -6.30 6.89 -9.55
N PRO A 43 -7.47 6.25 -9.29
CA PRO A 43 -7.54 4.84 -8.91
C PRO A 43 -6.76 3.86 -9.82
N PRO A 44 -6.69 4.07 -11.15
CA PRO A 44 -5.88 3.21 -12.03
C PRO A 44 -4.37 3.21 -11.69
N ARG A 45 -3.84 4.28 -11.07
CA ARG A 45 -2.43 4.31 -10.63
C ARG A 45 -2.18 3.31 -9.51
N ILE A 46 -3.04 3.30 -8.48
CA ILE A 46 -2.98 2.34 -7.38
C ILE A 46 -3.08 0.90 -7.93
N SER A 47 -4.04 0.66 -8.84
CA SER A 47 -4.20 -0.67 -9.45
C SER A 47 -2.95 -1.14 -10.21
N LYS A 48 -2.32 -0.25 -10.99
CA LYS A 48 -1.07 -0.57 -11.72
C LYS A 48 0.09 -0.85 -10.77
N ILE A 49 0.22 -0.09 -9.69
CA ILE A 49 1.25 -0.29 -8.67
C ILE A 49 1.06 -1.66 -8.00
N ARG A 50 -0.15 -1.98 -7.54
CA ARG A 50 -0.46 -3.29 -6.94
C ARG A 50 -0.16 -4.48 -7.83
N ARG A 51 -0.26 -4.32 -9.15
CA ARG A 51 0.01 -5.37 -10.14
C ARG A 51 1.47 -5.40 -10.61
N GLY A 52 2.36 -4.60 -10.01
CA GLY A 52 3.76 -4.48 -10.43
C GLY A 52 3.94 -3.88 -11.84
N ARG A 53 2.92 -3.20 -12.38
CA ARG A 53 2.95 -2.57 -13.72
C ARG A 53 3.37 -1.10 -13.68
N MET A 54 3.62 -0.57 -12.48
CA MET A 54 4.07 0.80 -12.25
C MET A 54 4.86 0.85 -10.95
N GLU A 55 6.04 1.46 -10.99
CA GLU A 55 6.87 1.67 -9.80
C GLU A 55 6.31 2.77 -8.90
N VAL A 56 6.67 2.70 -7.62
CA VAL A 56 6.35 3.75 -6.64
C VAL A 56 7.26 4.96 -6.88
N SER A 57 6.72 5.97 -7.59
CA SER A 57 7.44 7.21 -7.88
C SER A 57 7.76 8.03 -6.62
N ALA A 58 8.83 8.85 -6.67
CA ALA A 58 9.16 9.79 -5.60
C ALA A 58 8.02 10.76 -5.24
N ALA A 59 7.25 11.22 -6.23
CA ALA A 59 6.08 12.07 -6.01
C ALA A 59 4.99 11.36 -5.19
N LEU A 60 4.81 10.05 -5.39
CA LEU A 60 3.87 9.26 -4.59
C LEU A 60 4.38 9.08 -3.15
N LEU A 61 5.68 8.87 -2.96
CA LEU A 61 6.29 8.80 -1.62
C LEU A 61 6.11 10.12 -0.85
N LEU A 62 6.31 11.26 -1.52
CA LEU A 62 6.06 12.56 -0.90
C LEU A 62 4.60 12.72 -0.49
N ARG A 63 3.68 12.32 -1.35
CA ARG A 63 2.24 12.37 -1.05
C ARG A 63 1.84 11.46 0.12
N LEU A 64 2.42 10.26 0.17
CA LEU A 64 2.25 9.34 1.28
C LEU A 64 2.78 9.94 2.59
N HIS A 65 3.93 10.61 2.54
CA HIS A 65 4.48 11.31 3.69
C HIS A 65 3.53 12.41 4.20
N GLU A 66 3.01 13.25 3.31
CA GLU A 66 2.06 14.32 3.67
C GLU A 66 0.76 13.79 4.29
N VAL A 67 0.22 12.69 3.75
CA VAL A 67 -1.11 12.17 4.16
C VAL A 67 -1.01 11.25 5.38
N ALA A 68 0.01 10.39 5.43
CA ALA A 68 0.18 9.41 6.51
C ALA A 68 1.07 9.92 7.66
N ASN A 69 1.72 11.07 7.47
CA ASN A 69 2.71 11.63 8.39
C ASN A 69 3.87 10.65 8.70
N ILE A 70 4.22 9.81 7.71
CA ILE A 70 5.31 8.84 7.81
C ILE A 70 6.56 9.43 7.15
N PRO A 71 7.74 9.42 7.79
CA PRO A 71 8.96 9.92 7.18
C PRO A 71 9.26 9.26 5.83
N VAL A 72 9.69 10.05 4.84
CA VAL A 72 10.00 9.51 3.49
C VAL A 72 11.09 8.42 3.55
N ALA A 73 12.01 8.48 4.53
CA ALA A 73 13.01 7.45 4.75
C ALA A 73 12.39 6.09 5.10
N GLU A 74 11.35 6.07 5.94
CA GLU A 74 10.63 4.86 6.33
C GLU A 74 9.80 4.33 5.16
N LEU A 75 9.12 5.21 4.42
CA LEU A 75 8.39 4.81 3.20
C LEU A 75 9.32 4.17 2.15
N ARG A 76 10.54 4.71 1.98
CA ARG A 76 11.56 4.10 1.11
C ARG A 76 11.99 2.73 1.61
N ARG A 77 12.16 2.58 2.93
CA ARG A 77 12.50 1.29 3.52
C ARG A 77 11.40 0.25 3.26
N MET A 78 10.14 0.63 3.44
CA MET A 78 8.99 -0.25 3.15
C MET A 78 8.93 -0.66 1.67
N VAL A 79 9.26 0.24 0.73
CA VAL A 79 9.38 -0.10 -0.70
C VAL A 79 10.52 -1.10 -0.93
N GLN A 80 11.69 -0.85 -0.35
CA GLN A 80 12.85 -1.75 -0.49
C GLN A 80 12.57 -3.13 0.10
N ASP A 81 11.96 -3.20 1.27
CA ASP A 81 11.61 -4.46 1.93
C ASP A 81 10.57 -5.24 1.11
N ALA A 82 9.63 -4.55 0.45
CA ALA A 82 8.69 -5.16 -0.48
C ALA A 82 9.39 -5.75 -1.72
N GLN A 83 10.36 -5.02 -2.30
CA GLN A 83 11.15 -5.50 -3.43
C GLN A 83 12.08 -6.66 -3.06
N GLN A 84 12.63 -6.65 -1.85
CA GLN A 84 13.49 -7.73 -1.32
C GLN A 84 12.70 -9.03 -1.09
N MET A 85 11.43 -8.94 -0.72
CA MET A 85 10.55 -10.12 -0.61
C MET A 85 10.29 -10.81 -1.95
N GLU A 86 10.20 -10.05 -3.06
CA GLU A 86 10.04 -10.62 -4.41
C GLU A 86 11.33 -11.30 -4.94
N LEU A 87 12.50 -10.99 -4.34
CA LEU A 87 13.81 -11.50 -4.77
C LEU A 87 14.30 -12.74 -4.00
N LYS A 88 13.52 -13.28 -3.06
CA LYS A 88 13.83 -14.59 -2.48
C LYS A 88 13.23 -15.69 -3.38
N PRO A 89 14.01 -16.35 -4.26
CA PRO A 89 13.55 -17.58 -4.85
C PRO A 89 13.25 -18.56 -3.72
N SER A 90 12.05 -19.14 -3.77
CA SER A 90 11.68 -20.31 -3.00
C SER A 90 12.80 -21.35 -3.14
N ASN A 91 13.46 -21.71 -2.04
CA ASN A 91 14.26 -22.92 -1.92
C ASN A 91 13.39 -24.04 -1.39
#